data_AF-A0AAE1FYW2-F1
#
_entry.id   AF-A0AAE1FYW2-F1
#
_cell.length_a   1.000
_cell.length_b   1.000
_cell.length_c   1.000
_cell.angle_alpha   90.00
_cell.angle_beta   90.00
_cell.angle_gamma   90.00
#
_symmetry.space_group_name_H-M   'P 1'
#
loop_
_entity.id
_entity.type
_entity.pdbx_description
1 polymer ?
#
loop_
_entity_poly.entity_id
_entity_poly.type
_entity_poly.pdbx_seq_one_letter_code
_entity_poly.pdbx_strand_id
1 'polypeptide(L)'
;MEVNEKSEKGIVMEGNEKSEMGIVLEGNEKSEKGIVMEGNEKSEKGIVMKGNEKSEMGIVLEGNEKSEKGIVMEGNEKSEKGIVMERNEKSEKGIVMEVNEKRVR
;
A
#
# COMPACT_ATOMS: atom_id res chain seq x y z
N MET A 1 -17.51 3.67 -14.60
CA MET A 1 -18.17 2.41 -15.05
C MET A 1 -17.22 1.34 -14.53
N GLU A 2 -17.60 0.55 -13.53
CA GLU A 2 -16.62 -0.32 -12.85
C GLU A 2 -16.13 -1.41 -13.82
N VAL A 3 -14.86 -1.34 -14.21
CA VAL A 3 -14.21 -2.33 -15.07
C VAL A 3 -13.70 -3.47 -14.19
N ASN A 4 -13.92 -4.71 -14.60
CA ASN A 4 -13.30 -5.88 -13.97
C ASN A 4 -12.37 -6.54 -14.99
N GLU A 5 -11.06 -6.41 -14.79
CA GLU A 5 -10.04 -6.94 -15.71
C GLU A 5 -9.34 -8.18 -15.12
N LYS A 6 -9.01 -9.13 -16.00
CA LYS A 6 -8.12 -10.23 -15.69
C LYS A 6 -7.12 -10.44 -16.83
N SER A 7 -5.84 -10.26 -16.55
CA SER A 7 -4.75 -10.30 -17.53
C SER A 7 -3.45 -10.76 -16.84
N GLU A 8 -2.40 -11.10 -17.58
CA GLU A 8 -1.07 -11.27 -16.96
C GLU A 8 -0.50 -9.91 -16.56
N LYS A 9 -0.71 -8.90 -17.40
CA LYS A 9 -0.37 -7.51 -17.17
C LYS A 9 -1.54 -6.60 -17.55
N GLY A 10 -1.91 -5.69 -16.67
CA GLY A 10 -3.03 -4.78 -16.88
C GLY A 10 -2.75 -3.37 -16.36
N ILE A 11 -3.52 -2.41 -16.89
CA ILE A 11 -3.64 -1.07 -16.33
C ILE A 11 -5.12 -0.71 -16.34
N VAL A 12 -5.70 -0.55 -15.17
CA VAL A 12 -7.12 -0.19 -14.99
C VAL A 12 -7.23 1.25 -14.50
N MET A 13 -8.02 2.06 -15.21
CA MET A 13 -8.29 3.43 -14.77
C MET A 13 -9.24 3.50 -13.58
N GLU A 14 -10.34 2.74 -13.61
CA GLU A 14 -11.35 2.71 -12.55
C GLU A 14 -11.94 1.30 -12.49
N GLY A 15 -11.80 0.63 -11.34
CA GLY A 15 -12.44 -0.67 -11.09
C GLY A 15 -11.54 -1.69 -10.42
N ASN A 16 -11.75 -2.97 -10.71
CA ASN A 16 -11.01 -4.07 -10.09
C ASN A 16 -10.12 -4.78 -11.11
N GLU A 17 -8.88 -5.06 -10.70
CA GLU A 17 -7.92 -5.82 -11.51
C GLU A 17 -7.49 -7.10 -10.79
N LYS A 18 -7.34 -8.19 -11.56
CA LYS A 18 -6.63 -9.39 -11.13
C LYS A 18 -5.57 -9.80 -12.16
N SER A 19 -4.30 -9.62 -11.83
CA SER A 19 -3.19 -9.89 -12.74
C SER A 19 -1.95 -10.48 -12.05
N GLU A 20 -0.88 -10.79 -12.79
CA GLU A 20 0.43 -11.04 -12.16
C GLU A 20 1.12 -9.72 -11.86
N MET A 21 1.02 -8.76 -12.78
CA MET A 21 1.53 -7.40 -12.65
C MET A 21 0.48 -6.36 -13.06
N GLY A 22 -0.04 -5.59 -12.11
CA GLY A 22 -1.12 -4.64 -12.37
C GLY A 22 -0.79 -3.22 -11.95
N ILE A 23 -1.56 -2.28 -12.50
CA ILE A 23 -1.58 -0.88 -12.07
C ILE A 23 -3.04 -0.41 -12.07
N VAL A 24 -3.54 -0.03 -10.90
CA VAL A 24 -4.89 0.52 -10.75
C VAL A 24 -4.82 1.98 -10.33
N LEU A 25 -5.44 2.86 -11.11
CA LEU A 25 -5.55 4.27 -10.75
C LEU A 25 -6.57 4.49 -9.63
N GLU A 26 -7.79 3.98 -9.78
CA GLU A 26 -8.82 4.03 -8.75
C GLU A 26 -9.53 2.67 -8.62
N GLY A 27 -9.49 2.06 -7.43
CA GLY A 27 -10.23 0.84 -7.13
C GLY A 27 -9.42 -0.23 -6.43
N ASN A 28 -9.60 -1.51 -6.81
CA ASN A 28 -9.00 -2.62 -6.09
C ASN A 28 -8.12 -3.50 -6.97
N GLU A 29 -6.95 -3.87 -6.48
CA GLU A 29 -6.04 -4.77 -7.18
C GLU A 29 -5.80 -6.06 -6.40
N LYS A 30 -5.71 -7.18 -7.14
CA LYS A 30 -5.14 -8.43 -6.64
C LYS A 30 -4.10 -8.98 -7.60
N SER A 31 -2.83 -8.92 -7.23
CA SER A 31 -1.72 -9.33 -8.10
C SER A 31 -0.57 -10.03 -7.37
N GLU A 32 0.50 -10.43 -8.08
CA GLU A 32 1.78 -10.74 -7.42
C GLU A 32 2.54 -9.44 -7.18
N LYS A 33 2.53 -8.53 -8.16
CA LYS A 33 3.12 -7.19 -8.09
C LYS A 33 2.11 -6.14 -8.50
N GLY A 34 1.76 -5.22 -7.61
CA GLY A 34 0.76 -4.21 -7.90
C GLY A 34 1.20 -2.79 -7.55
N ILE A 35 0.48 -1.84 -8.14
CA ILE A 35 0.58 -0.43 -7.81
C ILE A 35 -0.83 0.15 -7.85
N VAL A 36 -1.30 0.64 -6.71
CA VAL A 36 -2.60 1.31 -6.59
C VAL A 36 -2.42 2.78 -6.24
N MET A 37 -2.97 3.67 -7.07
CA MET A 37 -2.92 5.11 -6.79
C MET A 37 -3.93 5.50 -5.71
N GLU A 38 -5.20 5.10 -5.85
CA GLU A 38 -6.23 5.26 -4.83
C GLU A 38 -7.08 3.99 -4.69
N GLY A 39 -7.08 3.40 -3.48
CA GLY A 39 -7.95 2.26 -3.17
C GLY A 39 -7.25 1.16 -2.39
N ASN A 40 -7.52 -0.11 -2.73
CA ASN A 40 -7.02 -1.24 -1.95
C ASN A 40 -6.22 -2.23 -2.80
N GLU A 41 -5.11 -2.70 -2.24
CA GLU A 41 -4.25 -3.69 -2.88
C GLU A 41 -4.12 -4.95 -2.03
N LYS A 42 -4.12 -6.11 -2.71
CA LYS A 42 -3.67 -7.38 -2.15
C LYS A 42 -2.67 -8.07 -3.06
N SER A 43 -1.40 -8.08 -2.70
CA SER A 43 -0.31 -8.61 -3.53
C SER A 43 0.75 -9.37 -2.75
N GLU A 44 1.78 -9.90 -3.41
CA GLU A 44 3.02 -10.30 -2.72
C GLU A 44 3.90 -9.06 -2.50
N LYS A 45 3.99 -8.20 -3.53
CA LYS A 45 4.69 -6.93 -3.50
C LYS A 45 3.78 -5.81 -3.99
N GLY A 46 3.51 -4.85 -3.11
CA GLY A 46 2.59 -3.76 -3.45
C GLY A 46 3.13 -2.39 -3.15
N ILE A 47 2.52 -1.40 -3.80
CA ILE A 47 2.74 0.02 -3.54
C ILE A 47 1.39 0.71 -3.63
N VAL A 48 0.95 1.28 -2.51
CA VAL A 48 -0.28 2.06 -2.45
C VAL A 48 0.04 3.52 -2.15
N MET A 49 -0.33 4.42 -3.06
CA MET A 49 -0.19 5.85 -2.80
C MET A 49 -1.20 6.31 -1.74
N LYS A 50 -2.48 5.95 -1.91
CA LYS A 50 -3.53 6.29 -0.94
C LYS A 50 -4.50 5.13 -0.74
N GLY A 51 -4.59 4.63 0.48
CA GLY A 51 -5.58 3.63 0.86
C GLY A 51 -5.00 2.47 1.67
N ASN A 52 -5.37 1.24 1.34
CA ASN A 52 -5.00 0.08 2.17
C ASN A 52 -4.25 -0.98 1.39
N GLU A 53 -3.19 -1.50 1.99
CA GLU A 53 -2.41 -2.58 1.41
C GLU A 53 -2.40 -3.82 2.32
N LYS A 54 -2.47 -5.00 1.69
CA LYS A 54 -2.14 -6.27 2.32
C LYS A 54 -1.18 -7.07 1.44
N SER A 55 0.08 -7.18 1.86
CA SER A 55 1.12 -7.83 1.07
C SER A 55 2.12 -8.64 1.90
N GLU A 56 3.11 -9.28 1.27
CA GLU A 56 4.30 -9.76 2.00
C GLU A 56 5.30 -8.61 2.17
N MET A 57 5.48 -7.82 1.12
CA MET A 57 6.31 -6.63 1.08
C MET A 57 5.51 -5.44 0.54
N GLY A 58 5.26 -4.44 1.38
CA GLY A 58 4.43 -3.31 1.01
C GLY A 58 5.06 -1.95 1.26
N ILE A 59 4.50 -0.96 0.57
CA ILE A 59 4.84 0.45 0.75
C ILE A 59 3.54 1.25 0.62
N VAL A 60 3.15 1.91 1.70
CA VAL A 60 1.99 2.80 1.73
C VAL A 60 2.43 4.23 1.99
N LEU A 61 2.10 5.15 1.08
CA LEU A 61 2.36 6.57 1.32
C LEU A 61 1.36 7.15 2.32
N GLU A 62 0.06 7.05 2.03
CA GLU A 62 -1.01 7.48 2.94
C GLU A 62 -2.03 6.35 3.17
N GLY A 63 -2.15 5.88 4.42
CA GLY A 63 -3.23 4.98 4.79
C GLY A 63 -2.81 3.84 5.72
N ASN A 64 -3.17 2.60 5.40
CA ASN A 64 -2.91 1.47 6.28
C ASN A 64 -2.24 0.30 5.56
N GLU A 65 -1.25 -0.29 6.21
CA GLU A 65 -0.54 -1.46 5.70
C GLU A 65 -0.66 -2.65 6.66
N LYS A 66 -0.83 -3.84 6.07
CA LYS A 66 -0.60 -5.10 6.77
C LYS A 66 0.31 -6.02 5.94
N SER A 67 1.55 -6.22 6.40
CA SER A 67 2.56 -6.98 5.68
C SER A 67 3.48 -7.81 6.56
N GLU A 68 4.40 -8.59 5.98
CA GLU A 68 5.55 -9.11 6.74
C GLU A 68 6.64 -8.04 6.85
N LYS A 69 6.88 -7.33 5.74
CA LYS A 69 7.80 -6.20 5.64
C LYS A 69 7.09 -4.98 5.06
N GLY A 70 6.98 -3.91 5.83
CA GLY A 70 6.25 -2.73 5.41
C GLY A 70 7.00 -1.43 5.59
N ILE A 71 6.54 -0.42 4.86
CA ILE A 71 6.97 0.97 5.01
C ILE A 71 5.72 1.83 4.85
N VAL A 72 5.35 2.53 5.92
CA VAL A 72 4.25 3.49 5.90
C VAL A 72 4.79 4.91 6.12
N MET A 73 4.54 5.82 5.18
CA MET A 73 4.94 7.22 5.37
C MET A 73 4.00 7.92 6.36
N GLU A 74 2.70 7.99 6.05
CA GLU A 74 1.68 8.55 6.92
C GLU A 74 0.54 7.55 7.12
N GLY A 75 0.39 7.01 8.32
CA GLY A 75 -0.61 5.96 8.49
C GLY A 75 -0.44 5.02 9.65
N ASN A 76 -1.08 3.85 9.51
CA ASN A 76 -0.90 2.77 10.47
C ASN A 76 -0.28 1.56 9.78
N GLU A 77 0.74 0.99 10.43
CA GLU A 77 1.36 -0.25 9.97
C GLU A 77 1.13 -1.39 10.96
N LYS A 78 0.85 -2.57 10.41
CA LYS A 78 0.94 -3.84 11.14
C LYS A 78 1.82 -4.84 10.40
N SER A 79 3.04 -5.04 10.87
CA SER A 79 4.01 -5.93 10.22
C SER A 79 4.89 -6.74 11.18
N GLU A 80 5.67 -7.69 10.66
CA GLU A 80 6.75 -8.30 11.46
C GLU A 80 7.96 -7.35 11.52
N LYS A 81 8.28 -6.71 10.40
CA LYS A 81 9.36 -5.73 10.24
C LYS A 81 8.82 -4.50 9.52
N GLY A 82 8.77 -3.37 10.22
CA GLY A 82 8.15 -2.17 9.70
C GLY A 82 8.99 -0.92 9.85
N ILE A 83 8.63 0.09 9.06
CA ILE A 83 9.12 1.45 9.22
C ILE A 83 7.93 2.38 9.05
N VAL A 84 7.56 3.07 10.12
CA VAL A 84 6.53 4.12 10.06
C VAL A 84 7.18 5.49 10.26
N MET A 85 6.94 6.43 9.35
CA MET A 85 7.49 7.79 9.46
C MET A 85 6.60 8.78 10.21
N GLU A 86 5.28 8.62 10.14
CA GLU A 86 4.33 9.48 10.82
C GLU A 86 3.10 8.66 11.28
N ARG A 87 2.75 8.81 12.56
CA ARG A 87 1.67 8.16 13.34
C ARG A 87 2.07 6.87 14.08
N ASN A 88 1.48 5.72 13.76
CA ASN A 88 1.42 4.55 14.66
C ASN A 88 1.91 3.27 13.98
N GLU A 89 2.74 2.51 14.69
CA GLU A 89 3.22 1.21 14.25
C GLU A 89 2.85 0.12 15.26
N LYS A 90 2.50 -1.05 14.75
CA LYS A 90 2.46 -2.28 15.55
C LYS A 90 3.25 -3.37 14.85
N SER A 91 4.53 -3.51 15.21
CA SER A 91 5.41 -4.54 14.66
C SER A 91 6.27 -5.24 15.71
N GLU A 92 6.80 -6.41 15.36
CA GLU A 92 7.73 -7.15 16.22
C GLU A 92 9.14 -6.57 16.18
N LYS A 93 9.57 -6.05 15.03
CA LYS A 93 10.89 -5.47 14.76
C LYS A 93 10.77 -4.21 13.90
N GLY A 94 10.18 -3.17 14.48
CA GLY A 94 9.88 -1.91 13.80
C GLY A 94 10.74 -0.72 14.15
N ILE A 95 10.66 0.30 13.31
CA ILE A 95 11.20 1.63 13.58
C ILE A 95 10.09 2.66 13.34
N VAL A 96 9.63 3.29 14.43
CA VAL A 96 8.82 4.51 14.34
C VAL A 96 9.75 5.69 14.33
N MET A 97 9.76 6.42 13.23
CA MET A 97 10.25 7.79 13.17
C MET A 97 9.06 8.70 13.39
N GLU A 98 9.23 9.81 14.12
CA GLU A 98 8.21 10.84 14.24
C GLU A 98 8.83 12.13 13.71
N VAL A 99 8.40 12.57 12.53
CA VAL A 99 8.87 13.84 11.98
C VAL A 99 8.09 14.96 12.67
N ASN A 100 8.63 15.46 13.78
CA ASN A 100 8.19 16.73 14.34
C ASN A 100 8.62 17.88 13.42
N GLU A 101 7.88 18.13 12.34
CA GLU A 101 8.01 19.40 11.62
C GLU A 101 7.58 20.53 12.56
N LYS A 102 8.54 21.14 13.26
CA LYS A 102 8.34 22.50 13.76
C LYS A 102 8.10 23.40 12.56
N ARG A 103 6.84 23.58 12.18
CA ARG A 103 6.40 24.62 11.26
C ARG A 103 6.67 25.96 11.94
N VAL A 104 7.87 26.50 11.72
CA VAL A 104 8.18 27.89 12.08
C VAL A 104 7.19 28.75 11.31
N ARG A 105 6.20 29.31 12.00
CA ARG A 105 5.47 30.48 11.51
C ARG A 105 6.30 31.71 11.73
#